data_AF-A0A2W6AXK7-F1
#
_entry.id   AF-A0A2W6AXK7-F1
#
_cell.length_a   1.000
_cell.length_b   1.000
_cell.length_c   1.000
_cell.angle_alpha   90.00
_cell.angle_beta   90.00
_cell.angle_gamma   90.00
#
_symmetry.space_group_name_H-M   'P 1'
#
loop_
_entity.id
_entity.type
_entity.pdbx_description
1 polymer ?
#
loop_
_entity_poly.entity_id
_entity_poly.type
_entity_poly.pdbx_seq_one_letter_code
_entity_poly.pdbx_strand_id
1 'polypeptide(L)'
;MLTESCRGCWRSRTTSCATPAVLVGGTRLDLVLAALPPRQRAVLVLRYYQDRSVADTAETLGCTSATVRSQTTRALRTARKVLLGQGTHRT
;
A
#
# COMPACT_ATOMS: atom_id res chain seq x y z
N MET A 1 4.65 12.52 23.28
CA MET A 1 3.24 12.16 23.52
C MET A 1 2.43 12.25 22.22
N LEU A 2 2.49 11.23 21.34
CA LEU A 2 1.69 11.18 20.09
C LEU A 2 1.52 9.75 19.51
N THR A 3 1.79 8.69 20.27
CA THR A 3 1.95 7.32 19.70
C THR A 3 0.77 6.37 19.88
N GLU A 4 -0.35 6.81 20.45
CA GLU A 4 -1.51 5.92 20.67
C GLU A 4 -2.64 6.07 19.64
N SER A 5 -2.77 7.23 18.99
CA SER A 5 -3.87 7.51 18.05
C SER A 5 -3.75 6.82 16.69
N CYS A 6 -2.53 6.47 16.26
CA CYS A 6 -2.27 5.87 14.93
C CYS A 6 -2.70 4.40 14.80
N ARG A 7 -2.93 3.68 15.91
CA ARG A 7 -3.22 2.23 15.87
C ARG A 7 -4.66 1.91 15.46
N GLY A 8 -5.62 2.80 15.70
CA GLY A 8 -7.04 2.58 15.38
C GLY A 8 -7.36 2.76 13.90
N CYS A 9 -6.85 3.83 13.27
CA CYS A 9 -7.17 4.18 11.88
C CYS A 9 -6.47 3.27 10.83
N TRP A 10 -5.41 2.56 11.24
CA TRP A 10 -4.72 1.58 10.38
C TRP A 10 -5.26 0.16 10.50
N ARG A 11 -5.97 -0.17 11.59
CA ARG A 11 -6.40 -1.54 11.91
C ARG A 11 -7.84 -1.82 11.42
N SER A 12 -8.65 -0.80 11.19
CA SER A 12 -10.02 -0.93 10.67
C SER A 12 -10.07 -1.15 9.14
N ARG A 13 -10.07 -2.43 8.75
CA ARG A 13 -10.87 -3.08 7.68
C ARG A 13 -10.95 -2.41 6.28
N THR A 14 -10.29 -3.07 5.32
CA THR A 14 -10.83 -3.51 4.00
C THR A 14 -11.60 -2.51 3.11
N THR A 15 -10.98 -2.21 1.95
CA THR A 15 -11.63 -2.11 0.63
C THR A 15 -12.85 -1.17 0.47
N SER A 16 -12.63 0.13 0.43
CA SER A 16 -13.46 1.10 -0.32
C SER A 16 -12.76 2.46 -0.15
N CYS A 17 -12.47 3.28 -1.14
CA CYS A 17 -12.90 3.43 -2.51
C CYS A 17 -11.68 3.92 -3.31
N ALA A 18 -11.31 3.23 -4.38
CA ALA A 18 -10.51 3.82 -5.45
C ALA A 18 -10.65 2.89 -6.64
N THR A 19 -11.57 3.25 -7.52
CA THR A 19 -11.77 2.68 -8.84
C THR A 19 -10.42 2.61 -9.55
N PRO A 20 -10.01 1.47 -10.14
CA PRO A 20 -8.83 1.45 -10.97
C PRO A 20 -9.12 2.30 -12.20
N ALA A 21 -8.54 3.51 -12.25
CA ALA A 21 -8.45 4.28 -13.47
C ALA A 21 -7.78 3.39 -14.52
N VAL A 22 -8.47 3.17 -15.63
CA VAL A 22 -8.01 2.40 -16.78
C VAL A 22 -6.73 3.06 -17.30
N LEU A 23 -5.59 2.37 -17.15
CA LEU A 23 -4.31 2.80 -17.72
C LEU A 23 -4.12 2.11 -19.07
N VAL A 24 -4.52 2.79 -20.16
CA VAL A 24 -4.17 2.39 -21.53
C VAL A 24 -2.71 2.77 -21.79
N GLY A 25 -1.85 1.78 -21.98
CA GLY A 25 -0.42 1.96 -22.30
C GLY A 25 0.57 1.77 -21.14
N GLY A 26 0.12 1.36 -19.95
CA GLY A 26 0.97 1.15 -18.78
C GLY A 26 1.80 -0.14 -18.83
N THR A 27 2.96 -0.11 -18.19
CA THR A 27 3.78 -1.29 -17.91
C THR A 27 3.05 -2.28 -16.98
N ARG A 28 3.49 -3.54 -16.92
CA ARG A 28 2.89 -4.55 -16.03
C ARG A 28 2.90 -4.13 -14.55
N LEU A 29 3.81 -3.23 -14.17
CA LEU A 29 3.88 -2.63 -12.84
C LEU A 29 2.72 -1.67 -12.57
N ASP A 30 2.30 -0.90 -13.57
CA ASP A 30 1.19 0.05 -13.46
C ASP A 30 -0.14 -0.67 -13.19
N LEU A 31 -0.36 -1.81 -13.84
CA LEU A 31 -1.52 -2.69 -13.57
C LEU A 31 -1.51 -3.22 -12.13
N VAL A 32 -0.34 -3.62 -11.63
CA VAL A 32 -0.19 -4.11 -10.26
C VAL A 32 -0.45 -3.01 -9.25
N LEU A 33 0.08 -1.80 -9.48
CA LEU A 33 -0.15 -0.66 -8.61
C LEU A 33 -1.62 -0.20 -8.64
N ALA A 34 -2.30 -0.31 -9.78
CA ALA A 34 -3.74 -0.01 -9.89
C ALA A 34 -4.60 -0.99 -9.09
N ALA A 35 -4.18 -2.26 -8.97
CA ALA A 35 -4.89 -3.28 -8.20
C ALA A 35 -4.65 -3.19 -6.67
N LEU A 36 -3.69 -2.38 -6.21
CA LEU A 36 -3.39 -2.23 -4.79
C LEU A 36 -4.34 -1.23 -4.11
N PRO A 37 -4.73 -1.48 -2.85
CA PRO A 37 -5.39 -0.48 -2.03
C PRO A 37 -4.57 0.82 -1.96
N PRO A 38 -5.22 1.99 -1.89
CA PRO A 38 -4.55 3.30 -2.01
C PRO A 38 -3.41 3.49 -1.01
N ARG A 39 -3.59 3.01 0.23
CA ARG A 39 -2.55 3.07 1.26
C ARG A 39 -1.35 2.17 0.98
N GLN A 40 -1.56 1.00 0.36
CA GLN A 40 -0.46 0.10 -0.02
C GLN A 40 0.33 0.69 -1.18
N ARG A 41 -0.36 1.28 -2.16
CA ARG A 41 0.26 2.02 -3.26
C ARG A 41 1.09 3.20 -2.76
N ALA A 42 0.55 4.03 -1.86
CA ALA A 42 1.27 5.18 -1.32
C ALA A 42 2.60 4.77 -0.64
N VAL A 43 2.59 3.71 0.17
CA VAL A 43 3.81 3.19 0.81
C VAL A 43 4.84 2.74 -0.22
N LEU A 44 4.42 2.04 -1.27
CA LEU A 44 5.36 1.59 -2.31
C LEU A 44 5.93 2.75 -3.13
N VAL A 45 5.09 3.73 -3.50
CA VAL A 45 5.53 4.92 -4.23
C VAL A 45 6.56 5.70 -3.42
N LEU A 46 6.28 6.00 -2.15
CA LEU A 46 7.21 6.74 -1.31
C LEU A 46 8.52 5.95 -1.10
N ARG A 47 8.43 4.66 -0.79
CA ARG A 47 9.60 3.83 -0.44
C ARG A 47 10.50 3.45 -1.62
N TYR A 48 9.93 3.22 -2.79
CA TYR A 48 10.65 2.62 -3.93
C TYR A 48 10.71 3.53 -5.17
N TYR A 49 9.73 4.40 -5.39
CA TYR A 49 9.79 5.35 -6.51
C TYR A 49 10.44 6.67 -6.12
N GLN A 50 10.32 7.06 -4.86
CA GLN A 50 10.91 8.29 -4.33
C GLN A 50 12.10 8.02 -3.39
N ASP A 51 12.55 6.76 -3.29
CA ASP A 51 13.65 6.30 -2.44
C ASP A 51 13.61 6.81 -0.98
N ARG A 52 12.41 7.07 -0.44
CA ARG A 52 12.27 7.58 0.93
C ARG A 52 12.63 6.52 1.95
N SER A 53 13.21 6.98 3.06
CA SER A 53 13.45 6.14 4.22
C SER A 53 12.14 5.67 4.87
N VAL A 54 12.20 4.64 5.71
CA VAL A 54 11.02 4.19 6.48
C VAL A 54 10.54 5.28 7.45
N ALA A 55 11.46 6.09 7.99
CA ALA A 55 11.13 7.17 8.92
C ALA A 55 10.43 8.32 8.19
N ASP A 56 10.98 8.76 7.05
CA ASP A 56 10.40 9.87 6.26
C ASP A 56 9.04 9.49 5.70
N THR A 57 8.88 8.23 5.28
CA THR A 57 7.59 7.70 4.82
C THR A 57 6.57 7.69 5.95
N ALA A 58 6.99 7.33 7.17
CA ALA A 58 6.14 7.31 8.35
C ALA A 58 5.69 8.74 8.71
N GLU A 59 6.59 9.70 8.66
CA GLU A 59 6.29 11.12 8.87
C GLU A 59 5.32 11.65 7.81
N THR A 60 5.60 11.40 6.52
CA THR A 60 4.75 11.82 5.39
C THR A 60 3.32 11.27 5.50
N LEU A 61 3.17 10.04 5.98
CA LEU A 61 1.87 9.36 6.11
C LEU A 61 1.22 9.56 7.49
N GLY A 62 1.85 10.30 8.41
CA GLY A 62 1.37 10.46 9.78
C GLY A 62 1.20 9.14 10.52
N CYS A 63 2.12 8.18 10.33
CA CYS A 63 2.06 6.85 10.95
C CYS A 63 3.40 6.43 11.55
N THR A 64 3.46 5.25 12.17
CA THR A 64 4.71 4.77 12.78
C THR A 64 5.59 4.01 11.78
N SER A 65 6.90 3.99 12.01
CA SER A 65 7.84 3.20 11.20
C SER A 65 7.50 1.71 11.18
N ALA A 66 7.01 1.15 12.31
CA ALA A 66 6.50 -0.22 12.39
C ALA A 66 5.28 -0.44 11.48
N THR A 67 4.39 0.54 11.43
CA THR A 67 3.23 0.55 10.54
C THR A 67 3.66 0.53 9.07
N VAL A 68 4.63 1.36 8.68
CA VAL A 68 5.19 1.38 7.32
C VAL A 68 5.79 0.03 6.93
N ARG A 69 6.62 -0.58 7.79
CA ARG A 69 7.21 -1.91 7.53
C ARG A 69 6.14 -2.97 7.33
N SER A 70 5.17 -3.03 8.24
CA SER A 70 4.09 -4.02 8.17
C SER A 70 3.20 -3.84 6.93
N GLN A 71 2.93 -2.59 6.50
CA GLN A 71 2.23 -2.35 5.25
C GLN A 71 3.07 -2.60 4.02
N THR A 72 4.38 -2.38 4.06
CA THR A 72 5.28 -2.73 2.95
C THR A 72 5.19 -4.23 2.67
N THR A 73 5.31 -5.06 3.72
CA THR A 73 5.16 -6.52 3.60
C THR A 73 3.79 -6.92 3.04
N ARG A 74 2.71 -6.29 3.52
CA ARG A 74 1.34 -6.56 3.04
C ARG A 74 1.15 -6.13 1.60
N ALA A 75 1.65 -4.96 1.20
CA ALA A 75 1.60 -4.42 -0.15
C ALA A 75 2.33 -5.35 -1.14
N LEU A 76 3.55 -5.77 -0.80
CA LEU A 76 4.32 -6.72 -1.62
C LEU A 76 3.62 -8.07 -1.75
N ARG A 77 2.98 -8.56 -0.69
CA ARG A 77 2.19 -9.79 -0.75
C ARG A 77 1.00 -9.66 -1.69
N THR A 78 0.26 -8.54 -1.64
CA THR A 78 -0.85 -8.29 -2.57
C THR A 78 -0.34 -8.16 -4.00
N ALA A 79 0.75 -7.42 -4.22
CA ALA A 79 1.36 -7.25 -5.54
C ALA A 79 1.77 -8.59 -6.17
N ARG A 80 2.36 -9.49 -5.37
CA ARG A 80 2.68 -10.87 -5.80
C ARG A 80 1.44 -11.66 -6.21
N LYS A 81 0.35 -11.58 -5.44
CA LYS A 81 -0.91 -12.27 -5.78
C LYS A 81 -1.47 -11.81 -7.12
N VAL A 82 -1.47 -10.49 -7.36
CA VAL A 82 -1.92 -9.89 -8.62
C VAL A 82 -1.03 -10.32 -9.78
N LEU A 83 0.29 -10.28 -9.61
CA LEU A 83 1.25 -10.71 -10.65
C LEU A 83 1.11 -12.18 -11.04
N LEU A 84 0.81 -13.03 -10.05
CA LEU A 84 0.62 -14.47 -10.22
C LEU A 84 -0.79 -14.83 -10.70
N GLY A 85 -1.68 -13.86 -10.90
CA GLY A 85 -3.08 -14.12 -11.26
C GLY A 85 -3.84 -14.90 -10.18
N GLN A 86 -3.32 -14.97 -8.95
CA GLN A 86 -4.03 -15.56 -7.83
C GLN A 86 -5.10 -14.57 -7.41
N GLY A 87 -6.28 -14.69 -8.03
CA GLY A 87 -7.48 -13.98 -7.65
C GLY A 87 -7.58 -14.03 -6.13
N THR A 88 -7.69 -12.86 -5.51
CA THR A 88 -7.93 -12.76 -4.08
C THR A 88 -9.35 -13.22 -3.81
N HIS A 89 -9.65 -14.51 -4.00
CA HIS A 89 -10.86 -15.10 -3.47
C HIS A 89 -10.75 -14.95 -1.97
N ARG A 90 -11.68 -14.17 -1.43
CA ARG A 90 -11.88 -14.03 -0.01
C ARG A 90 -13.32 -14.47 0.19
N THR A 91 -13.49 -15.77 0.40
CA THR A 91 -14.65 -16.36 1.04
C THR A 91 -14.84 -15.74 2.42
#